data_AF-A0A8I3P9S1-F1
#
_entry.id   AF-A0A8I3P9S1-F1
#
_cell.length_a   1.000
_cell.length_b   1.000
_cell.length_c   1.000
_cell.angle_alpha   90.00
_cell.angle_beta   90.00
_cell.angle_gamma   90.00
#
_symmetry.space_group_name_H-M   'P 1'
#
loop_
_entity.id
_entity.type
_entity.pdbx_description
1 polymer ?
#
loop_
_entity_poly.entity_id
_entity_poly.type
_entity_poly.pdbx_seq_one_letter_code
_entity_poly.pdbx_strand_id
1 'polypeptide(L)'
;MFLTALLLRNRIPGRQWIGKHRRPRAVSFQAKQNMIRRLEIEAENQYWLSTPYLSAEQEYGHAAGRRAAAFEAIKAAKMAKFPPHRFVADQLDHLNVTKKWV
;
A
#
# COMPACT_ATOMS: atom_id res chain seq x y z
N MET A 1 38.76 -37.43 18.24
CA MET A 1 37.99 -36.49 17.40
C MET A 1 37.54 -35.28 18.22
N PHE A 2 38.49 -34.49 18.74
CA PHE A 2 38.19 -33.31 19.56
C PHE A 2 37.78 -32.10 18.72
N LEU A 3 38.37 -31.96 17.52
CA LEU A 3 38.10 -30.85 16.61
C LEU A 3 36.63 -30.83 16.14
N THR A 4 36.05 -31.99 15.83
CA THR A 4 34.65 -32.08 15.35
C THR A 4 33.64 -31.78 16.45
N ALA A 5 33.88 -32.26 17.67
CA ALA A 5 33.07 -31.94 18.84
C ALA A 5 33.14 -30.44 19.21
N LEU A 6 34.31 -29.82 19.06
CA LEU A 6 34.50 -28.38 19.27
C LEU A 6 33.73 -27.56 18.22
N LEU A 7 33.81 -27.94 16.94
CA LEU A 7 33.19 -27.22 15.82
C LEU A 7 31.65 -27.35 15.80
N LEU A 8 31.07 -28.42 16.37
CA LEU A 8 29.63 -28.68 16.35
C LEU A 8 28.90 -28.32 17.65
N ARG A 9 29.60 -27.77 18.66
CA ARG A 9 29.10 -27.59 20.04
C ARG A 9 27.84 -26.71 20.17
N ASN A 10 27.61 -25.76 19.26
CA ASN A 10 26.50 -24.81 19.32
C ASN A 10 25.53 -24.93 18.12
N ARG A 11 25.46 -26.11 17.48
CA ARG A 11 24.62 -26.31 16.29
C ARG A 11 23.15 -26.55 16.67
N ILE A 12 22.26 -25.74 16.12
CA ILE A 12 20.81 -25.94 16.23
C ILE A 12 20.38 -26.93 15.13
N PRO A 13 19.65 -28.01 15.47
CA PRO A 13 19.26 -28.99 14.48
C PRO A 13 18.24 -28.41 13.48
N GLY A 14 18.42 -28.68 12.19
CA GLY A 14 17.52 -28.21 11.14
C GLY A 14 17.55 -26.69 10.92
N ARG A 15 16.38 -26.09 10.63
CA ARG A 15 16.24 -24.64 10.38
C ARG A 15 15.98 -23.89 11.70
N GLN A 16 16.70 -22.78 11.91
CA GLN A 16 16.74 -22.08 13.21
C GLN A 16 15.38 -21.58 13.73
N TRP A 17 14.44 -21.24 12.85
CA TRP A 17 13.18 -20.55 13.21
C TRP A 17 11.92 -21.39 13.04
N ILE A 18 12.05 -22.66 12.63
CA ILE A 18 10.92 -23.57 12.38
C ILE A 18 11.22 -24.97 12.92
N GLY A 19 10.19 -25.83 13.05
CA GLY A 19 10.35 -27.18 13.59
C GLY A 19 10.33 -27.25 15.13
N LYS A 20 10.69 -28.42 15.69
CA LYS A 20 10.60 -28.71 17.14
C LYS A 20 11.66 -27.99 17.98
N HIS A 21 12.91 -27.97 17.52
CA HIS A 21 14.04 -27.42 18.26
C HIS A 21 14.55 -26.14 17.59
N ARG A 22 13.98 -24.99 18.00
CA ARG A 22 14.28 -23.66 17.44
C ARG A 22 15.30 -22.92 18.30
N ARG A 23 15.91 -21.88 17.73
CA ARG A 23 16.74 -20.94 18.48
C ARG A 23 15.87 -20.12 19.45
N PRO A 24 16.16 -20.10 20.77
CA PRO A 24 15.44 -19.23 21.69
C PRO A 24 15.72 -17.77 21.34
N ARG A 25 14.66 -16.95 21.29
CA ARG A 25 14.75 -15.51 21.03
C ARG A 25 14.30 -14.74 22.26
N ALA A 26 15.25 -14.17 22.99
CA ALA A 26 14.95 -13.29 24.12
C ALA A 26 14.41 -11.95 23.64
N VAL A 27 13.45 -11.39 24.38
CA VAL A 27 12.92 -10.05 24.13
C VAL A 27 13.88 -9.03 24.74
N SER A 28 14.46 -8.17 23.90
CA SER A 28 15.32 -7.09 24.36
C SER A 28 14.53 -6.01 25.07
N PHE A 29 15.21 -5.22 25.92
CA PHE A 29 14.61 -4.07 26.59
C PHE A 29 14.03 -3.05 25.59
N GLN A 30 14.76 -2.77 24.50
CA GLN A 30 14.30 -1.87 23.43
C GLN A 30 13.01 -2.37 22.77
N ALA A 31 12.86 -3.68 22.56
CA ALA A 31 11.63 -4.24 22.00
C ALA A 31 10.43 -4.00 22.93
N LYS A 32 10.63 -4.08 24.25
CA LYS A 32 9.59 -3.75 25.23
C LYS A 32 9.22 -2.27 25.17
N GLN A 33 10.21 -1.38 25.18
CA GLN A 33 9.96 0.07 25.08
C GLN A 33 9.24 0.46 23.79
N ASN A 34 9.63 -0.14 22.66
CA ASN A 34 8.95 0.11 21.38
C ASN A 34 7.51 -0.37 21.38
N MET A 35 7.22 -1.49 22.05
CA MET A 35 5.85 -1.97 22.20
C MET A 35 5.03 -1.02 23.07
N ILE A 36 5.56 -0.59 24.22
CA ILE A 36 4.89 0.36 25.11
C ILE A 36 4.52 1.65 24.35
N ARG A 37 5.47 2.23 23.61
CA ARG A 37 5.20 3.43 22.80
C ARG A 37 4.07 3.23 21.77
N ARG A 38 3.97 2.06 21.16
CA ARG A 38 2.88 1.75 20.23
C ARG A 38 1.53 1.64 20.93
N LEU A 39 1.51 1.04 22.12
CA LEU A 39 0.31 0.92 22.94
C LEU A 39 -0.16 2.30 23.43
N GLU A 40 0.76 3.19 23.77
CA GLU A 40 0.45 4.58 24.12
C GLU A 40 -0.21 5.33 22.95
N ILE A 41 0.32 5.18 21.73
CA ILE A 41 -0.29 5.75 20.51
C ILE A 41 -1.68 5.15 20.27
N GLU A 42 -1.85 3.84 20.47
CA GLU A 42 -3.15 3.19 20.28
C GLU A 42 -4.18 3.68 21.32
N ALA A 43 -3.78 3.86 22.58
CA ALA A 43 -4.63 4.42 23.61
C ALA A 43 -5.06 5.87 23.29
N GLU A 44 -4.14 6.69 22.77
CA GLU A 44 -4.45 8.04 22.31
C GLU A 44 -5.44 8.02 21.12
N ASN A 45 -5.22 7.14 20.14
CA ASN A 45 -6.14 6.98 19.02
C ASN A 45 -7.54 6.56 19.48
N GLN A 46 -7.65 5.64 20.46
CA GLN A 46 -8.93 5.23 21.02
C GLN A 46 -9.66 6.41 21.68
N TYR A 47 -8.94 7.27 22.41
CA TYR A 47 -9.51 8.48 22.98
C TYR A 47 -10.11 9.38 21.89
N TRP A 48 -9.35 9.70 20.85
CA TRP A 48 -9.82 10.58 19.77
C TRP A 48 -10.99 9.98 18.97
N LEU A 49 -11.01 8.67 18.77
CA LEU A 49 -12.07 7.99 18.02
C LEU A 49 -13.33 7.71 18.85
N SER A 50 -13.27 7.89 20.18
CA SER A 50 -14.40 7.59 21.08
C SER A 50 -15.54 8.61 21.04
N THR A 51 -15.30 9.81 20.49
CA THR A 51 -16.27 10.93 20.52
C THR A 51 -16.66 11.36 19.10
N PRO A 52 -17.61 10.64 18.45
CA PRO A 52 -18.05 11.00 17.10
C PRO A 52 -18.84 12.31 17.09
N TYR A 53 -18.71 13.08 16.01
CA TYR A 53 -19.43 14.34 15.82
C TYR A 53 -20.90 14.15 15.44
N LEU A 54 -21.20 13.16 14.60
CA LEU A 54 -22.56 12.80 14.17
C LEU A 54 -22.95 11.42 14.69
N SER A 55 -24.23 11.23 14.97
CA SER A 55 -24.78 9.88 15.17
C SER A 55 -24.90 9.14 13.83
N ALA A 56 -24.98 7.80 13.88
CA ALA A 56 -25.14 6.99 12.68
C ALA A 56 -26.39 7.34 11.86
N GLU A 57 -27.47 7.74 12.54
CA GLU A 57 -28.72 8.17 11.90
C GLU A 57 -28.55 9.51 11.16
N GLN A 58 -27.77 10.44 11.72
CA GLN A 58 -27.47 11.73 11.09
C GLN A 58 -26.52 11.59 9.90
N GLU A 59 -25.57 10.65 9.98
CA GLU A 59 -24.65 10.38 8.87
C GLU A 59 -25.36 9.70 7.68
N TYR A 60 -26.46 8.98 7.94
CA TYR A 60 -27.16 8.19 6.93
C TYR A 60 -27.59 9.06 5.74
N GLY A 61 -27.08 8.72 4.54
CA GLY A 61 -27.48 9.36 3.29
C GLY A 61 -26.87 10.74 3.01
N HIS A 62 -26.17 11.40 3.95
CA HIS A 62 -25.70 12.79 3.80
C HIS A 62 -24.82 13.02 2.55
N ALA A 63 -24.02 12.01 2.15
CA ALA A 63 -23.10 12.08 1.01
C ALA A 63 -23.53 11.24 -0.20
N ALA A 64 -24.75 10.69 -0.22
CA ALA A 64 -25.19 9.76 -1.27
C ALA A 64 -25.17 10.40 -2.67
N GLY A 65 -25.69 11.62 -2.81
CA GLY A 65 -25.70 12.35 -4.09
C GLY A 65 -24.29 12.59 -4.65
N ARG A 66 -23.34 12.99 -3.80
CA ARG A 66 -21.93 13.16 -4.20
C ARG A 66 -21.31 11.85 -4.70
N ARG A 67 -21.57 10.74 -4.00
CA ARG A 67 -21.05 9.42 -4.38
C ARG A 67 -21.63 8.95 -5.71
N ALA A 68 -22.92 9.20 -5.95
CA ALA A 68 -23.58 8.87 -7.22
C ALA A 68 -22.98 9.69 -8.38
N ALA A 69 -22.85 11.01 -8.22
CA ALA A 69 -22.26 11.87 -9.24
C ALA A 69 -20.81 11.49 -9.56
N ALA A 70 -20.00 11.18 -8.54
CA ALA A 70 -18.63 10.72 -8.74
C ALA A 70 -18.59 9.38 -9.52
N PHE A 71 -19.51 8.48 -9.24
CA PHE A 71 -19.63 7.21 -9.95
C PHE A 71 -20.08 7.39 -11.40
N GLU A 72 -21.05 8.27 -11.66
CA GLU A 72 -21.51 8.61 -13.01
C GLU A 72 -20.39 9.23 -13.85
N ALA A 73 -19.59 10.12 -13.27
CA ALA A 73 -18.42 10.70 -13.93
C ALA A 73 -17.40 9.62 -14.32
N ILE A 74 -17.14 8.64 -13.44
CA ILE A 74 -16.26 7.50 -13.75
C ILE A 74 -16.85 6.66 -14.89
N LYS A 75 -18.16 6.42 -14.89
CA LYS A 75 -18.85 5.68 -15.96
C LYS A 75 -18.75 6.43 -17.29
N ALA A 76 -19.00 7.74 -17.30
CA ALA A 76 -18.88 8.58 -18.47
C ALA A 76 -17.46 8.57 -19.04
N ALA A 77 -16.44 8.73 -18.19
CA ALA A 77 -15.03 8.66 -18.60
C ALA A 77 -14.66 7.29 -19.20
N LYS A 78 -15.17 6.20 -18.63
CA LYS A 78 -14.98 4.85 -19.20
C LYS A 78 -15.66 4.68 -20.56
N MET A 79 -16.87 5.20 -20.73
CA MET A 79 -17.59 5.15 -22.02
C MET A 79 -16.98 6.06 -23.08
N ALA A 80 -16.40 7.19 -22.67
CA ALA A 80 -15.70 8.11 -23.56
C ALA A 80 -14.33 7.60 -24.03
N LYS A 81 -13.85 6.45 -23.53
CA LYS A 81 -12.58 5.87 -23.94
C LYS A 81 -12.69 5.30 -25.36
N PHE A 82 -12.35 6.12 -26.34
CA PHE A 82 -12.33 5.78 -27.76
C PHE A 82 -10.98 6.18 -28.38
N PRO A 83 -10.49 5.50 -29.44
CA PRO A 83 -9.30 5.94 -30.17
C PRO A 83 -9.44 7.39 -30.64
N PRO A 84 -8.34 8.18 -30.64
CA PRO A 84 -8.39 9.57 -31.09
C PRO A 84 -8.70 9.66 -32.58
N HIS A 85 -9.25 10.80 -32.97
CA HIS A 85 -9.45 11.12 -34.39
C HIS A 85 -8.10 11.20 -35.12
N ARG A 86 -8.07 10.75 -36.37
CA ARG A 86 -6.93 10.88 -37.26
C ARG A 86 -7.27 11.89 -38.35
N PHE A 87 -6.47 12.95 -38.46
CA PHE A 87 -6.71 14.00 -39.45
C PHE A 87 -5.77 13.82 -40.65
N VAL A 88 -6.30 14.03 -41.86
CA VAL A 88 -5.51 13.97 -43.09
C VAL A 88 -4.42 15.07 -43.12
N ALA A 89 -4.68 16.19 -42.45
CA ALA A 89 -3.71 17.27 -42.28
C ALA A 89 -2.39 16.79 -41.67
N ASP A 90 -2.45 15.95 -40.63
CA ASP A 90 -1.26 15.39 -39.97
C ASP A 90 -0.41 14.54 -40.95
N GLN A 91 -1.06 13.84 -41.88
CA GLN A 91 -0.40 13.03 -42.89
C GLN A 91 0.19 13.88 -44.03
N LEU A 92 -0.50 14.94 -44.44
CA LEU A 92 -0.03 15.85 -45.50
C LEU A 92 1.12 16.73 -45.03
N ASP A 93 1.12 17.15 -43.76
CA ASP A 93 2.20 17.96 -43.21
C ASP A 93 3.55 17.21 -43.20
N HIS A 94 3.51 15.87 -43.06
CA HIS A 94 4.71 15.04 -43.20
C HIS A 94 5.39 15.18 -44.58
N LEU A 95 4.68 15.60 -45.63
CA LEU A 95 5.28 15.84 -46.94
C LEU A 95 6.21 17.07 -46.93
N ASN A 96 6.06 17.98 -45.97
CA ASN A 96 6.93 19.15 -45.82
C ASN A 96 8.34 18.82 -45.34
N VAL A 97 8.63 17.57 -44.92
CA VAL A 97 9.98 17.15 -44.48
C VAL A 97 11.05 17.35 -45.56
N THR A 98 10.67 17.26 -46.84
CA THR A 98 11.58 17.46 -47.98
C THR A 98 11.52 18.88 -48.55
N LYS A 99 10.82 19.81 -47.89
CA LYS A 99 10.66 21.19 -48.35
C LYS A 99 12.00 21.92 -48.33
N LYS A 100 12.40 22.45 -49.48
CA LYS A 100 13.61 23.26 -49.64
C LYS A 100 13.24 24.72 -49.88
N TRP A 101 14.11 25.62 -49.44
CA TRP A 101 14.02 27.03 -49.83
C TRP A 101 14.58 27.19 -51.25
N VAL A 102 13.98 28.10 -52.02
CA VAL A 102 14.51 28.55 -53.32
C VAL A 102 15.54 29.64 -53.08
#